data_AF-A0A3D5QDF5-F1
#
_entry.id   AF-A0A3D5QDF5-F1
#
_cell.length_a   1.000
_cell.length_b   1.000
_cell.length_c   1.000
_cell.angle_alpha   90.00
_cell.angle_beta   90.00
_cell.angle_gamma   90.00
#
_symmetry.space_group_name_H-M   'P 1'
#
loop_
_entity.id
_entity.type
_entity.pdbx_description
1 polymer ?
#
loop_
_entity_poly.entity_id
_entity_poly.type
_entity_poly.pdbx_seq_one_letter_code
_entity_poly.pdbx_strand_id
1 'polypeptide(L)' 'QTHPTSGVTIESTGKEISCVSCHNPHYGKVPQMFQHGADKFMTLCAECHEDKF' A
#
# COMPACT_ATOMS: atom_id res chain seq x y z
N GLN A 1 15.99 0.09 -3.59
CA GLN A 1 14.64 0.32 -3.03
C GLN A 1 14.00 -1.05 -2.79
N THR A 2 13.89 -1.50 -1.54
CA THR A 2 13.15 -2.72 -1.20
C THR A 2 11.66 -2.35 -1.07
N HIS A 3 10.85 -2.76 -2.04
CA HIS A 3 9.39 -2.63 -1.97
C HIS A 3 8.80 -3.83 -1.22
N PRO A 4 7.80 -3.65 -0.34
CA PRO A 4 7.20 -4.74 0.45
C PRO A 4 6.19 -5.53 -0.39
N THR A 5 6.63 -6.09 -1.53
CA THR A 5 5.79 -6.88 -2.44
C THR A 5 6.06 -8.39 -2.33
N SER A 6 6.88 -8.82 -1.38
CA SER A 6 7.22 -10.21 -1.15
C SER A 6 7.56 -10.44 0.33
N GLY A 7 7.08 -11.53 0.91
CA GLY A 7 7.39 -11.93 2.29
C GLY A 7 6.62 -11.17 3.38
N VAL A 8 5.59 -10.39 3.01
CA VAL A 8 4.68 -9.72 3.96
C VAL A 8 3.24 -10.09 3.62
N THR A 9 2.57 -10.70 4.60
CA THR A 9 1.16 -11.12 4.51
C THR A 9 0.31 -10.20 5.38
N ILE A 10 -0.82 -9.72 4.84
CA ILE A 10 -1.80 -8.95 5.59
C ILE A 10 -2.63 -9.92 6.42
N GLU A 11 -2.48 -9.90 7.74
CA GLU A 11 -3.15 -10.84 8.65
C GLU A 11 -4.67 -10.91 8.46
N SER A 12 -5.32 -9.76 8.24
CA SER A 12 -6.79 -9.67 8.09
C SER A 12 -7.34 -10.38 6.84
N THR A 13 -6.50 -10.60 5.81
CA THR A 13 -6.92 -11.20 4.55
C THR A 13 -6.17 -12.48 4.19
N GLY A 14 -5.05 -12.76 4.87
CA GLY A 14 -4.14 -13.86 4.55
C GLY A 14 -3.46 -13.72 3.19
N LYS A 15 -3.53 -12.55 2.55
CA LYS A 15 -2.94 -12.29 1.23
C LYS A 15 -1.62 -11.56 1.35
N GLU A 16 -0.70 -11.85 0.44
CA GLU A 16 0.53 -11.08 0.30
C GLU A 16 0.25 -9.69 -0.26
N ILE A 17 1.08 -8.73 0.16
CA ILE A 17 1.09 -7.40 -0.44
C ILE A 17 1.59 -7.50 -1.88
N SER A 18 0.88 -6.83 -2.79
CA SER A 18 1.23 -6.76 -4.21
C SER A 18 1.32 -5.30 -4.67
N CYS A 19 1.76 -5.08 -5.91
CA CYS A 19 1.84 -3.74 -6.49
C CYS A 19 0.51 -2.98 -6.41
N VAL A 20 -0.60 -3.69 -6.63
CA VAL A 20 -1.95 -3.09 -6.66
C VAL A 20 -2.53 -2.83 -5.28
N SER A 21 -1.90 -3.35 -4.23
CA SER A 21 -2.26 -3.04 -2.84
C SER A 21 -2.00 -1.58 -2.50
N CYS A 22 -1.08 -0.92 -3.22
CA CYS A 22 -0.72 0.49 -3.01
C CYS A 22 -0.92 1.36 -4.25
N HIS A 23 -0.88 0.79 -5.45
CA HIS A 23 -0.99 1.52 -6.72
C HIS A 23 -2.27 1.17 -7.50
N ASN A 24 -2.83 2.15 -8.20
CA ASN A 24 -3.85 1.93 -9.21
C ASN A 24 -3.19 1.80 -10.60
N PRO A 25 -3.30 0.65 -11.29
CA PRO A 25 -2.62 0.43 -12.57
C PRO A 25 -3.25 1.17 -13.75
N HIS A 26 -4.48 1.68 -13.62
CA HIS A 26 -5.17 2.37 -14.71
C HIS A 26 -5.10 3.88 -14.55
N TYR A 27 -5.45 4.40 -13.37
CA TYR A 27 -5.47 5.83 -13.10
C TYR A 27 -5.49 6.10 -11.60
N GLY A 28 -4.68 7.06 -11.14
CA GLY A 28 -4.75 7.57 -9.77
C GLY A 28 -4.96 9.07 -9.75
N LYS A 29 -5.64 9.55 -8.72
CA LYS A 29 -5.97 10.98 -8.53
C LYS A 29 -4.79 11.81 -7.98
N VAL A 30 -3.72 11.13 -7.60
CA VAL A 30 -2.54 11.66 -6.93
C VAL A 30 -1.27 11.17 -7.64
N PRO A 31 -0.11 11.84 -7.46
CA PRO A 31 1.16 11.38 -8.00
C PRO A 31 1.44 9.91 -7.64
N GLN A 32 2.17 9.21 -8.52
CA GLN A 32 2.51 7.78 -8.35
C GLN A 32 1.29 6.84 -8.31
N MET A 33 0.10 7.36 -8.61
CA MET A 33 -1.15 6.63 -8.73
C MET A 33 -1.52 5.86 -7.45
N PHE A 34 -1.22 6.43 -6.29
CA PHE A 34 -1.51 5.78 -5.03
C PHE A 34 -3.02 5.54 -4.83
N GLN A 35 -3.32 4.39 -4.22
CA GLN A 35 -4.67 4.03 -3.82
C GLN A 35 -5.20 5.00 -2.75
N HIS A 36 -6.52 5.02 -2.57
CA HIS A 36 -7.21 5.81 -1.55
C HIS A 36 -6.96 7.33 -1.58
N GLY A 37 -6.34 7.84 -2.64
CA GLY A 37 -5.96 9.27 -2.72
C GLY A 37 -4.83 9.63 -1.76
N ALA A 38 -3.99 8.68 -1.36
CA ALA A 38 -2.87 8.93 -0.47
C ALA A 38 -1.80 9.79 -1.15
N ASP A 39 -1.58 11.01 -0.66
CA ASP A 39 -0.54 11.91 -1.21
C ASP A 39 0.89 11.49 -0.83
N LYS A 40 1.03 10.62 0.19
CA LYS A 40 2.31 10.15 0.71
C LYS A 40 2.25 8.64 0.92
N PHE A 41 3.34 7.95 0.57
CA PHE A 41 3.46 6.51 0.76
C PHE A 41 3.16 6.07 2.21
N MET A 42 3.66 6.79 3.21
CA MET A 42 3.46 6.45 4.62
C MET A 42 1.98 6.44 5.04
N THR A 43 1.13 7.20 4.36
CA THR A 43 -0.32 7.20 4.62
C THR A 43 -0.94 5.83 4.27
N LEU A 44 -0.42 5.14 3.25
CA LEU A 44 -0.89 3.80 2.88
C LEU A 44 -0.50 2.76 3.93
N CYS A 45 0.69 2.89 4.54
CA CYS A 45 1.12 1.96 5.60
C CYS A 45 0.18 2.01 6.82
N ALA A 46 -0.33 3.21 7.13
CA ALA A 46 -1.24 3.44 8.24
C ALA A 46 -2.64 2.82 8.01
N GLU A 47 -2.97 2.37 6.80
CA GLU A 47 -4.25 1.70 6.53
C GLU A 47 -4.35 0.32 7.20
N CYS A 48 -3.20 -0.28 7.55
CA CYS A 48 -3.15 -1.56 8.26
C CYS A 48 -2.34 -1.48 9.57
N HIS A 49 -1.41 -0.52 9.71
CA HIS A 49 -0.58 -0.36 10.89
C HIS A 49 -1.04 0.82 11.75
N GLU A 50 -2.12 0.61 12.52
CA GLU A 50 -2.75 1.67 13.35
C GLU A 50 -1.81 2.24 14.43
N ASP A 51 -0.82 1.47 14.91
CA ASP A 51 0.02 1.82 16.09
C ASP A 51 1.54 1.54 15.94
N LYS A 52 2.07 1.41 14.72
CA LYS A 52 3.51 1.08 14.54
C LYS A 52 4.23 1.99 13.54
N PHE A 53 4.94 2.97 14.10
CA PHE A 53 6.25 3.41 13.60
C PHE A 53 7.25 3.41 14.74
#